data_AF-A0A667Y024-F1
#
_entry.id   AF-A0A667Y024-F1
#
_cell.length_a   1.000
_cell.length_b   1.000
_cell.length_c   1.000
_cell.angle_alpha   90.00
_cell.angle_beta   90.00
_cell.angle_gamma   90.00
#
_symmetry.space_group_name_H-M   'P 1'
#
loop_
_entity.id
_entity.type
_entity.pdbx_description
1 polymer ?
#
loop_
_entity_poly.entity_id
_entity_poly.type
_entity_poly.pdbx_seq_one_letter_code
_entity_poly.pdbx_strand_id
1 'polypeptide(L)'
;PSSTMMCPDDANIVGNVHGGTILKMIEEAGCIIGTRHCNTQNEDRCVAALVRVEKTEFLYPMFIGEVAHVSADITYASKHSVEVQVKVVAENILTGTKKLTNKAALWYVPVSLQNVDKIMEVPALKYDSPEQEEEGKKRYEAQKMERLETKERNEEVLPSVPNPEQHSVGFSQSSLIHLVGPSDCTLHDFVHGGVTMKLMDEVAGIVAVRHCNTNVVTASVDAINFHRKIKKGCVVTVTGRMTFTSNKSMEIEVFVDASPLLEPEKAKYRAVSAFFTFISLDKYNRPQPVPPLKVGTCFHKVCHIIKPGSMVYLNIHFSGCSHIGCNSESSYTKCDSHFDYPMRALWIGRVSYYTNGLCKISVSLSHHCDVRSHGLFKSLFHVFLLSHCLKNPAPLGELNWKSVFGKKKITNSLQILRRFPLLPRRNHKENSPTSLIA
;
A
#
# COMPACT_ATOMS: atom_id res chain seq x y z
N PRO A 1 -22.77 8.26 -20.88
CA PRO A 1 -21.87 7.10 -21.12
C PRO A 1 -20.91 7.41 -22.28
N SER A 2 -19.61 7.22 -22.05
CA SER A 2 -18.59 7.23 -23.12
C SER A 2 -18.26 5.80 -23.52
N SER A 3 -17.93 5.57 -24.78
CA SER A 3 -17.53 4.26 -25.30
C SER A 3 -16.25 4.41 -26.12
N THR A 4 -15.22 3.63 -25.79
CA THR A 4 -13.92 3.67 -26.47
C THR A 4 -13.50 2.25 -26.80
N MET A 5 -13.07 2.00 -28.04
CA MET A 5 -12.45 0.72 -28.42
C MET A 5 -11.01 0.69 -27.91
N MET A 6 -10.62 -0.41 -27.26
CA MET A 6 -9.27 -0.57 -26.73
C MET A 6 -8.30 -0.96 -27.84
N CYS A 7 -7.29 -0.13 -28.04
CA CYS A 7 -6.28 -0.26 -29.08
C CYS A 7 -4.99 -0.90 -28.53
N PRO A 8 -4.06 -1.34 -29.40
CA PRO A 8 -2.77 -1.85 -28.97
C PRO A 8 -1.98 -0.90 -28.05
N ASP A 9 -2.10 0.42 -28.27
CA ASP A 9 -1.43 1.44 -27.45
C ASP A 9 -1.96 1.53 -26.01
N ASP A 10 -3.16 0.98 -25.75
CA ASP A 10 -3.80 0.99 -24.43
C ASP A 10 -3.36 -0.18 -23.55
N ALA A 11 -2.65 -1.17 -24.12
CA ALA A 11 -2.43 -2.47 -23.52
C ALA A 11 -0.95 -2.87 -23.49
N ASN A 12 -0.64 -3.81 -22.59
CA ASN A 12 0.69 -4.37 -22.48
C ASN A 12 0.97 -5.35 -23.64
N ILE A 13 2.20 -5.86 -23.70
CA ILE A 13 2.67 -6.72 -24.82
C ILE A 13 1.87 -8.03 -25.02
N VAL A 14 1.06 -8.44 -24.04
CA VAL A 14 0.18 -9.62 -24.15
C VAL A 14 -1.30 -9.24 -24.34
N GLY A 15 -1.59 -7.96 -24.52
CA GLY A 15 -2.91 -7.44 -24.86
C GLY A 15 -3.84 -7.16 -23.68
N ASN A 16 -3.33 -7.14 -22.43
CA ASN A 16 -4.12 -6.66 -21.28
C ASN A 16 -4.05 -5.13 -21.23
N VAL A 17 -5.21 -4.46 -21.21
CA VAL A 17 -5.31 -3.00 -21.05
C VAL A 17 -4.68 -2.57 -19.72
N HIS A 18 -3.86 -1.52 -19.76
CA HIS A 18 -3.20 -0.99 -18.57
C HIS A 18 -4.21 -0.39 -17.58
N GLY A 19 -3.98 -0.56 -16.28
CA GLY A 19 -4.82 0.02 -15.24
C GLY A 19 -4.89 1.54 -15.35
N GLY A 20 -3.76 2.17 -15.69
CA GLY A 20 -3.62 3.61 -15.92
C GLY A 20 -4.51 4.14 -17.04
N THR A 21 -4.69 3.37 -18.12
CA THR A 21 -5.61 3.71 -19.22
C THR A 21 -7.06 3.78 -18.72
N ILE A 22 -7.48 2.79 -17.92
CA ILE A 22 -8.81 2.76 -17.32
C ILE A 22 -8.99 3.91 -16.30
N LEU A 23 -8.00 4.17 -15.45
CA LEU A 23 -8.03 5.29 -14.49
C LEU A 23 -8.16 6.64 -15.19
N LYS A 24 -7.48 6.82 -16.33
CA LYS A 24 -7.61 8.03 -17.14
C LYS A 24 -9.03 8.20 -17.68
N MET A 25 -9.62 7.15 -18.27
CA MET A 25 -11.02 7.22 -18.75
C MET A 25 -12.02 7.48 -17.62
N ILE A 26 -11.77 6.91 -16.43
CA ILE A 26 -12.59 7.16 -15.23
C ILE A 26 -12.55 8.64 -14.82
N GLU A 27 -11.35 9.22 -14.78
CA GLU A 27 -11.17 10.63 -14.44
C GLU A 27 -11.78 11.57 -15.48
N GLU A 28 -11.61 11.29 -16.77
CA GLU A 28 -12.22 12.08 -17.84
C GLU A 28 -13.75 12.10 -17.71
N ALA A 29 -14.37 10.93 -17.52
CA ALA A 29 -15.82 10.84 -17.33
C ALA A 29 -16.30 11.62 -16.09
N GLY A 30 -15.57 11.50 -14.98
CA GLY A 30 -15.89 12.20 -13.73
C GLY A 30 -15.72 13.72 -13.83
N CYS A 31 -14.63 14.18 -14.44
CA CYS A 31 -14.35 15.58 -14.69
C CYS A 31 -15.43 16.23 -15.56
N ILE A 32 -15.87 15.54 -16.63
CA ILE A 32 -16.91 16.01 -17.54
C ILE A 32 -18.24 16.21 -16.80
N ILE A 33 -18.73 15.21 -16.06
CA ILE A 33 -20.02 15.32 -15.37
C ILE A 33 -19.96 16.31 -14.20
N GLY A 34 -18.87 16.31 -13.42
CA GLY A 34 -18.66 17.24 -12.32
C GLY A 34 -18.59 18.69 -12.81
N THR A 35 -17.83 18.96 -13.88
CA THR A 35 -17.74 20.30 -14.48
C THR A 35 -19.10 20.75 -15.02
N ARG A 36 -19.83 19.86 -15.71
CA ARG A 36 -21.18 20.17 -16.21
C ARG A 36 -22.13 20.57 -15.08
N HIS A 37 -22.17 19.80 -14.00
CA HIS A 37 -23.03 20.08 -12.84
C HIS A 37 -22.67 21.40 -12.16
N CYS A 38 -21.38 21.67 -11.93
CA CYS A 38 -20.94 22.87 -11.23
C CYS A 38 -21.20 24.18 -12.00
N ASN A 39 -21.50 24.10 -13.30
CA ASN A 39 -21.81 25.25 -14.15
C ASN A 39 -23.31 25.40 -14.45
N THR A 40 -24.19 24.74 -13.70
CA THR A 40 -25.66 24.80 -13.90
C THR A 40 -26.31 26.08 -13.37
N GLN A 41 -25.74 26.71 -12.33
CA GLN A 41 -26.36 27.84 -11.61
C GLN A 41 -25.43 29.04 -11.40
N ASN A 42 -24.14 28.92 -11.74
CA ASN A 42 -23.12 29.92 -11.37
C ASN A 42 -22.85 30.92 -12.52
N GLU A 43 -22.78 32.21 -12.20
CA GLU A 43 -22.31 33.27 -13.11
C GLU A 43 -20.81 33.13 -13.42
N ASP A 44 -20.01 32.78 -12.41
CA ASP A 44 -18.58 32.46 -12.56
C ASP A 44 -18.42 31.04 -13.08
N ARG A 45 -17.64 30.87 -14.15
CA ARG A 45 -17.41 29.57 -14.77
C ARG A 45 -16.37 28.80 -13.95
N CYS A 46 -16.50 27.48 -13.87
CA CYS A 46 -15.55 26.63 -13.16
C CYS A 46 -15.20 25.34 -13.90
N VAL A 47 -14.11 24.70 -13.47
CA VAL A 47 -13.72 23.34 -13.86
C VAL A 47 -13.64 22.50 -12.59
N ALA A 48 -14.17 21.28 -12.65
CA ALA A 48 -14.08 20.32 -11.56
C ALA A 48 -12.66 19.71 -11.53
N ALA A 49 -11.86 20.13 -10.54
CA ALA A 49 -10.52 19.58 -10.34
C ALA A 49 -10.60 18.30 -9.49
N LEU A 50 -9.96 17.22 -9.93
CA LEU A 50 -9.87 15.99 -9.13
C LEU A 50 -9.04 16.25 -7.88
N VAL A 51 -9.59 15.91 -6.71
CA VAL A 51 -8.88 16.04 -5.42
C VAL A 51 -8.61 14.70 -4.74
N ARG A 52 -9.47 13.71 -4.98
CA ARG A 52 -9.30 12.38 -4.39
C ARG A 52 -9.94 11.28 -5.24
N VAL A 53 -9.29 10.12 -5.26
CA VAL A 53 -9.84 8.87 -5.79
C VAL A 53 -9.91 7.89 -4.63
N GLU A 54 -11.08 7.31 -4.39
CA GLU A 54 -11.24 6.26 -3.40
C GLU A 54 -10.58 4.96 -3.85
N LYS A 55 -10.35 4.05 -2.89
CA LYS A 55 -9.82 2.72 -3.21
C LYS A 55 -10.63 2.09 -4.35
N THR A 56 -9.91 1.64 -5.36
CA THR A 56 -10.49 1.14 -6.61
C THR A 56 -9.92 -0.24 -6.92
N GLU A 57 -10.78 -1.18 -7.31
CA GLU A 57 -10.43 -2.57 -7.61
C GLU A 57 -10.72 -2.91 -9.07
N PHE A 58 -9.78 -3.60 -9.72
CA PHE A 58 -9.91 -4.12 -11.08
C PHE A 58 -10.41 -5.56 -11.00
N LEU A 59 -11.71 -5.73 -11.20
CA LEU A 59 -12.42 -6.99 -10.99
C LEU A 59 -12.13 -8.01 -12.09
N TYR A 60 -12.06 -7.54 -13.34
CA TYR A 60 -11.77 -8.37 -14.51
C TYR A 60 -10.85 -7.62 -15.47
N PRO A 61 -9.91 -8.31 -16.13
CA PRO A 61 -9.08 -7.71 -17.15
C PRO A 61 -9.93 -7.28 -18.35
N MET A 62 -9.44 -6.24 -19.03
CA MET A 62 -9.95 -5.76 -20.31
C MET A 62 -8.87 -6.00 -21.36
N PHE A 63 -9.27 -6.34 -22.58
CA PHE A 63 -8.35 -6.71 -23.65
C PHE A 63 -8.45 -5.79 -24.88
N ILE A 64 -7.38 -5.76 -25.68
CA ILE A 64 -7.41 -5.12 -27.01
C ILE A 64 -8.61 -5.64 -27.81
N GLY A 65 -9.31 -4.72 -28.48
CA GLY A 65 -10.49 -5.00 -29.29
C GLY A 65 -11.81 -5.08 -28.51
N GLU A 66 -11.77 -5.11 -27.17
CA GLU A 66 -12.97 -4.88 -26.36
C GLU A 66 -13.32 -3.37 -26.35
N VAL A 67 -14.60 -3.06 -26.18
CA VAL A 67 -15.10 -1.69 -26.00
C VAL A 67 -15.26 -1.41 -24.53
N ALA A 68 -14.58 -0.37 -24.03
CA ALA A 68 -14.77 0.16 -22.69
C ALA A 68 -15.97 1.11 -22.66
N HIS A 69 -17.02 0.74 -21.92
CA HIS A 69 -18.15 1.61 -21.62
C HIS A 69 -17.96 2.23 -20.25
N VAL A 70 -17.93 3.55 -20.19
CA VAL A 70 -17.74 4.32 -18.95
C VAL A 70 -18.99 5.13 -18.66
N SER A 71 -19.65 4.82 -17.56
CA SER A 71 -20.78 5.59 -17.03
C SER A 71 -20.38 6.26 -15.72
N ALA A 72 -20.71 7.54 -15.58
CA ALA A 72 -20.40 8.34 -14.41
C ALA A 72 -21.68 9.02 -13.91
N ASP A 73 -21.90 8.97 -12.60
CA ASP A 73 -23.08 9.50 -11.93
C ASP A 73 -22.64 10.31 -10.70
N ILE A 74 -23.22 11.50 -10.52
CA ILE A 74 -23.00 12.29 -9.30
C ILE A 74 -23.84 11.69 -8.19
N THR A 75 -23.20 11.23 -7.13
CA THR A 75 -23.89 10.52 -6.03
C THR A 75 -24.02 11.34 -4.76
N TYR A 76 -23.21 12.40 -4.61
CA TYR A 76 -23.29 13.30 -3.48
C TYR A 76 -22.69 14.66 -3.80
N ALA A 77 -23.27 15.73 -3.25
CA ALA A 77 -22.72 17.08 -3.31
C ALA A 77 -22.61 17.65 -1.89
N SER A 78 -21.40 17.99 -1.47
CA SER A 78 -21.16 18.84 -0.30
C SER A 78 -21.19 20.31 -0.69
N LYS A 79 -20.92 21.21 0.26
CA LYS A 79 -20.80 22.64 -0.03
C LYS A 79 -19.75 22.96 -1.12
N HIS A 80 -18.64 22.23 -1.13
CA HIS A 80 -17.47 22.53 -1.98
C HIS A 80 -16.90 21.32 -2.73
N SER A 81 -17.58 20.17 -2.68
CA SER A 81 -17.10 18.96 -3.35
C SER A 81 -18.24 18.14 -3.94
N VAL A 82 -17.93 17.44 -5.03
CA VAL A 82 -18.84 16.50 -5.69
C VAL A 82 -18.24 15.11 -5.63
N GLU A 83 -19.02 14.14 -5.15
CA GLU A 83 -18.73 12.71 -5.29
C GLU A 83 -19.28 12.24 -6.64
N VAL A 84 -18.43 11.59 -7.43
CA VAL A 84 -18.81 10.95 -8.69
C VAL A 84 -18.47 9.47 -8.60
N GLN A 85 -19.48 8.61 -8.78
CA GLN A 85 -19.26 7.19 -8.96
C GLN A 85 -19.15 6.87 -10.44
N VAL A 86 -18.15 6.07 -10.80
CA VAL A 86 -17.88 5.66 -12.16
C VAL A 86 -17.88 4.15 -12.25
N LYS A 87 -18.53 3.62 -13.28
CA LYS A 87 -18.60 2.21 -13.61
C LYS A 87 -18.00 1.99 -14.99
N VAL A 88 -17.08 1.04 -15.10
CA VAL A 88 -16.45 0.65 -16.37
C VAL A 88 -16.86 -0.78 -16.71
N VAL A 89 -17.37 -0.97 -17.92
CA VAL A 89 -17.79 -2.27 -18.46
C VAL A 89 -17.01 -2.56 -19.74
N ALA A 90 -16.31 -3.68 -19.79
CA ALA A 90 -15.72 -4.19 -21.02
C ALA A 90 -16.78 -4.97 -21.81
N GLU A 91 -16.91 -4.69 -23.10
CA GLU A 91 -17.74 -5.44 -24.04
C GLU A 91 -16.88 -6.07 -25.13
N ASN A 92 -16.99 -7.39 -25.27
CA ASN A 92 -16.49 -8.07 -26.46
C ASN A 92 -17.55 -7.96 -27.56
N ILE A 93 -17.26 -7.16 -28.58
CA ILE A 93 -18.22 -6.86 -29.66
C ILE A 93 -18.43 -8.02 -30.64
N LEU A 94 -17.57 -9.04 -30.62
CA LEU A 94 -17.74 -10.24 -31.45
C LEU A 94 -18.68 -11.26 -30.78
N THR A 95 -18.58 -11.40 -29.45
CA THR A 95 -19.39 -12.36 -28.68
C THR A 95 -20.59 -11.74 -27.96
N GLY A 96 -20.66 -10.41 -27.89
CA GLY A 96 -21.64 -9.65 -27.10
C GLY A 96 -21.45 -9.73 -25.58
N THR A 97 -20.39 -10.39 -25.09
CA THR A 97 -20.18 -10.59 -23.65
C THR A 97 -19.78 -9.29 -22.96
N LYS A 98 -20.42 -8.97 -21.84
CA LYS A 98 -20.13 -7.77 -21.02
C LYS A 98 -19.61 -8.15 -19.64
N LYS A 99 -18.57 -7.45 -19.17
CA LYS A 99 -17.94 -7.68 -17.86
C LYS A 99 -17.74 -6.34 -17.14
N LEU A 100 -18.17 -6.26 -15.88
CA LEU A 100 -17.88 -5.11 -15.03
C LEU A 100 -16.39 -5.14 -14.65
N THR A 101 -15.57 -4.26 -15.20
CA THR A 101 -14.13 -4.27 -14.92
C THR A 101 -13.78 -3.44 -13.70
N ASN A 102 -14.46 -2.31 -13.50
CA ASN A 102 -14.11 -1.37 -12.44
C ASN A 102 -15.32 -0.62 -11.89
N LYS A 103 -15.30 -0.35 -10.58
CA LYS A 103 -16.10 0.68 -9.93
C LYS A 103 -15.15 1.59 -9.17
N ALA A 104 -15.31 2.89 -9.34
CA ALA A 104 -14.51 3.90 -8.67
C ALA A 104 -15.41 5.00 -8.11
N ALA A 105 -14.98 5.63 -7.01
CA ALA A 105 -15.56 6.86 -6.49
C ALA A 105 -14.50 7.95 -6.49
N LEU A 106 -14.84 9.12 -7.01
CA LEU A 106 -13.93 10.24 -7.20
C LEU A 106 -14.54 11.49 -6.56
N TRP A 107 -13.70 12.29 -5.92
CA TRP A 107 -14.08 13.57 -5.35
C TRP A 107 -13.47 14.70 -6.17
N TYR A 108 -14.33 15.61 -6.58
CA TYR A 108 -13.96 16.82 -7.32
C TYR A 108 -14.26 18.06 -6.51
N VAL A 109 -13.50 19.13 -6.75
CA VAL A 109 -13.73 20.47 -6.22
C VAL A 109 -13.83 21.44 -7.40
N PRO A 110 -14.90 22.26 -7.51
CA PRO A 110 -14.99 23.24 -8.57
C PRO A 110 -14.06 24.42 -8.30
N VAL A 111 -13.24 24.74 -9.29
CA VAL A 111 -12.27 25.83 -9.26
C VAL A 111 -12.66 26.87 -10.30
N SER A 112 -12.72 28.15 -9.92
CA SER A 112 -13.07 29.25 -10.84
C SER A 112 -12.10 29.34 -12.01
N LEU A 113 -12.63 29.62 -13.21
CA LEU A 113 -11.79 29.86 -14.38
C LEU A 113 -11.12 31.24 -14.37
N GLN A 114 -11.67 32.19 -13.61
CA GLN A 114 -11.12 33.54 -13.46
C GLN A 114 -10.02 33.57 -12.38
N ASN A 115 -10.22 32.82 -11.30
CA ASN A 115 -9.26 32.70 -10.21
C ASN A 115 -9.09 31.23 -9.83
N VAL A 116 -7.99 30.62 -10.27
CA VAL A 116 -7.71 29.20 -10.08
C VAL A 116 -7.48 28.79 -8.62
N ASP A 117 -7.32 29.72 -7.70
CA ASP A 117 -7.21 29.43 -6.27
C ASP A 117 -8.55 29.59 -5.52
N LYS A 118 -9.57 30.10 -6.20
CA LYS A 118 -10.92 30.25 -5.67
C LYS A 118 -11.72 28.95 -5.87
N ILE A 119 -11.98 28.27 -4.75
CA ILE A 119 -12.94 27.16 -4.69
C ILE A 119 -14.36 27.73 -4.74
N MET A 120 -15.20 27.17 -5.60
CA MET A 120 -16.60 27.57 -5.75
C MET A 120 -17.55 26.72 -4.90
N GLU A 121 -18.77 27.20 -4.72
CA GLU A 121 -19.84 26.41 -4.13
C GLU A 121 -20.45 25.48 -5.19
N VAL A 122 -20.76 24.26 -4.77
CA VAL A 122 -21.36 23.24 -5.62
C VAL A 122 -22.89 23.41 -5.59
N PRO A 123 -23.55 23.44 -6.76
CA PRO A 123 -25.01 23.45 -6.82
C PRO A 123 -25.63 22.24 -6.10
N ALA A 124 -26.72 22.46 -5.37
CA ALA A 124 -27.40 21.40 -4.63
C ALA A 124 -27.87 20.26 -5.58
N LEU A 125 -27.65 19.03 -5.16
CA LEU A 125 -28.12 17.84 -5.87
C LEU A 125 -29.55 17.51 -5.42
N LYS A 126 -30.40 17.10 -6.36
CA LYS A 126 -31.69 16.49 -6.04
C LYS A 126 -31.49 14.99 -5.88
N TYR A 127 -31.81 14.47 -4.70
CA TYR A 127 -31.72 13.04 -4.39
C TYR A 127 -33.07 12.36 -4.62
N ASP A 128 -33.03 11.09 -5.01
CA ASP A 128 -34.24 10.27 -5.19
C ASP A 128 -34.86 9.89 -3.84
N SER A 129 -34.03 9.79 -2.79
CA SER A 129 -34.45 9.51 -1.42
C SER A 129 -33.56 10.20 -0.37
N PRO A 130 -34.09 10.48 0.84
CA PRO A 130 -33.27 10.96 1.96
C PRO A 130 -32.16 9.97 2.37
N GLU A 131 -32.38 8.67 2.16
CA GLU A 131 -31.39 7.62 2.45
C GLU A 131 -30.16 7.76 1.55
N GLN A 132 -30.37 8.04 0.25
CA GLN A 132 -29.28 8.27 -0.70
C GLN A 132 -28.39 9.45 -0.26
N GLU A 133 -29.00 10.55 0.20
CA GLU A 133 -28.28 11.70 0.74
C GLU A 133 -27.50 11.35 2.01
N GLU A 134 -28.12 10.61 2.93
CA GLU A 134 -27.50 10.21 4.19
C GLU A 134 -26.30 9.28 3.96
N GLU A 135 -26.41 8.32 3.04
CA GLU A 135 -25.29 7.46 2.65
C GLU A 135 -24.16 8.25 2.00
N GLY A 136 -24.47 9.19 1.11
CA GLY A 136 -23.49 10.10 0.51
C GLY A 136 -22.76 10.94 1.56
N LYS A 137 -23.51 11.45 2.55
CA LYS A 137 -22.95 12.19 3.68
C LYS A 137 -22.04 11.31 4.54
N LYS A 138 -22.41 10.05 4.81
CA LYS A 138 -21.56 9.10 5.54
C LYS A 138 -20.24 8.87 4.81
N ARG A 139 -20.25 8.67 3.49
CA ARG A 139 -19.04 8.53 2.67
C ARG A 139 -18.19 9.80 2.68
N TYR A 140 -18.82 10.97 2.57
CA TYR A 140 -18.15 12.26 2.67
C TYR A 140 -17.43 12.47 4.01
N GLU A 141 -18.06 12.14 5.13
CA GLU A 141 -17.40 12.28 6.44
C GLU A 141 -16.29 11.23 6.62
N ALA A 142 -16.49 9.99 6.15
CA ALA A 142 -15.47 8.94 6.22
C ALA A 142 -14.17 9.35 5.51
N GLN A 143 -14.25 9.80 4.25
CA GLN A 143 -13.04 10.25 3.52
C GLN A 143 -12.39 11.48 4.15
N LYS A 144 -13.20 12.38 4.74
CA LYS A 144 -12.69 13.58 5.40
C LYS A 144 -11.90 13.22 6.65
N MET A 145 -12.38 12.26 7.43
CA MET A 145 -11.68 11.73 8.59
C MET A 145 -10.37 11.03 8.19
N GLU A 146 -10.40 10.16 7.18
CA GLU A 146 -9.21 9.46 6.68
C GLU A 146 -8.10 10.42 6.23
N ARG A 147 -8.46 11.54 5.57
CA ARG A 147 -7.50 12.57 5.16
C ARG A 147 -6.83 13.28 6.34
N LEU A 148 -7.53 13.44 7.47
CA LEU A 148 -6.97 14.06 8.67
C LEU A 148 -5.97 13.13 9.36
N GLU A 149 -6.22 11.82 9.32
CA GLU A 149 -5.33 10.79 9.88
C GLU A 149 -4.09 10.55 9.02
N THR A 150 -4.23 10.65 7.70
CA THR A 150 -3.17 10.33 6.72
C THR A 150 -2.25 11.53 6.44
N LYS A 151 -2.10 12.48 7.38
CA LYS A 151 -1.21 13.64 7.22
C LYS A 151 0.18 13.22 6.71
N GLU A 152 0.61 13.92 5.67
CA GLU A 152 1.69 13.58 4.74
C GLU A 152 2.87 12.83 5.39
N ARG A 153 3.00 11.54 5.04
CA ARG A 153 4.26 10.80 5.19
C ARG A 153 5.26 11.35 4.18
N ASN A 154 5.95 12.43 4.55
CA ASN A 154 7.11 12.90 3.81
C ASN A 154 8.26 11.92 4.03
N GLU A 155 8.28 10.86 3.23
CA GLU A 155 9.40 9.93 3.19
C GLU A 155 10.41 10.32 2.13
N GLU A 156 11.68 10.37 2.55
CA GLU A 156 12.82 10.58 1.66
C GLU A 156 12.94 9.42 0.66
N VAL A 157 13.25 9.78 -0.58
CA VAL A 157 13.58 8.85 -1.64
C VAL A 157 14.86 8.12 -1.24
N LEU A 158 14.79 6.78 -1.12
CA LEU A 158 16.00 5.99 -0.90
C LEU A 158 16.85 6.05 -2.16
N PRO A 159 18.14 6.44 -2.06
CA PRO A 159 19.04 6.42 -3.19
C PRO A 159 19.21 4.99 -3.71
N SER A 160 19.24 4.84 -5.03
CA SER A 160 19.50 3.56 -5.68
C SER A 160 20.90 3.07 -5.29
N VAL A 161 20.98 1.90 -4.68
CA VAL A 161 22.26 1.25 -4.34
C VAL A 161 22.87 0.65 -5.63
N PRO A 162 24.17 0.83 -5.90
CA PRO A 162 24.84 0.17 -7.02
C PRO A 162 24.77 -1.36 -6.89
N ASN A 163 24.42 -2.06 -7.98
CA ASN A 163 24.22 -3.52 -8.03
C ASN A 163 23.26 -4.06 -6.95
N PRO A 164 21.96 -3.74 -7.03
CA PRO A 164 20.98 -4.25 -6.09
C PRO A 164 20.80 -5.77 -6.25
N GLU A 165 20.70 -6.47 -5.12
CA GLU A 165 20.42 -7.90 -5.09
C GLU A 165 19.06 -8.21 -5.75
N GLN A 166 18.97 -9.27 -6.53
CA GLN A 166 17.72 -9.71 -7.14
C GLN A 166 16.61 -9.88 -6.09
N HIS A 167 15.42 -9.37 -6.41
CA HIS A 167 14.24 -9.32 -5.54
C HIS A 167 14.38 -8.40 -4.30
N SER A 168 15.37 -7.52 -4.25
CA SER A 168 15.40 -6.40 -3.31
C SER A 168 14.59 -5.20 -3.80
N VAL A 169 14.28 -4.25 -2.92
CA VAL A 169 13.60 -3.00 -3.29
C VAL A 169 14.38 -2.24 -4.37
N GLY A 170 15.71 -2.12 -4.21
CA GLY A 170 16.56 -1.41 -5.16
C GLY A 170 16.63 -2.05 -6.54
N PHE A 171 16.34 -3.35 -6.66
CA PHE A 171 16.40 -4.08 -7.94
C PHE A 171 15.24 -3.71 -8.87
N SER A 172 14.05 -3.58 -8.29
CA SER A 172 12.83 -3.25 -9.02
C SER A 172 12.49 -1.77 -9.01
N GLN A 173 13.04 -0.97 -8.07
CA GLN A 173 12.85 0.48 -8.01
C GLN A 173 13.10 1.13 -9.37
N SER A 174 12.13 1.89 -9.83
CA SER A 174 12.13 2.51 -11.15
C SER A 174 11.58 3.92 -11.07
N SER A 175 11.98 4.76 -12.02
CA SER A 175 11.52 6.13 -12.12
C SER A 175 11.29 6.53 -13.55
N LEU A 176 10.27 7.34 -13.78
CA LEU A 176 9.96 7.97 -15.05
C LEU A 176 9.99 9.49 -14.88
N ILE A 177 10.61 10.18 -15.83
CA ILE A 177 10.66 11.64 -15.87
C ILE A 177 9.83 12.07 -17.07
N HIS A 178 8.84 12.93 -16.84
CA HIS A 178 7.93 13.43 -17.87
C HIS A 178 7.89 14.95 -17.84
N LEU A 179 8.06 15.57 -19.01
CA LEU A 179 7.86 17.00 -19.17
C LEU A 179 6.38 17.25 -19.45
N VAL A 180 5.73 18.02 -18.58
CA VAL A 180 4.31 18.32 -18.72
C VAL A 180 4.07 19.22 -19.93
N GLY A 181 3.43 18.65 -20.95
CA GLY A 181 3.04 19.34 -22.17
C GLY A 181 1.62 19.90 -22.13
N PRO A 182 1.20 20.67 -23.16
CA PRO A 182 -0.15 21.22 -23.24
C PRO A 182 -1.26 20.16 -23.27
N SER A 183 -1.03 19.01 -23.91
CA SER A 183 -2.00 17.91 -23.99
C SER A 183 -2.24 17.22 -22.65
N ASP A 184 -1.34 17.39 -21.69
CA ASP A 184 -1.48 16.82 -20.34
C ASP A 184 -2.37 17.69 -19.46
N CYS A 185 -2.58 18.94 -19.85
CA CYS A 185 -3.18 19.97 -19.03
C CYS A 185 -4.64 20.23 -19.38
N THR A 186 -5.39 20.59 -18.36
CA THR A 186 -6.68 21.29 -18.43
C THR A 186 -6.49 22.66 -19.08
N LEU A 187 -7.61 23.34 -19.37
CA LEU A 187 -7.62 24.69 -19.93
C LEU A 187 -6.81 25.72 -19.09
N HIS A 188 -6.58 25.44 -17.80
CA HIS A 188 -5.89 26.31 -16.84
C HIS A 188 -4.41 25.97 -16.65
N ASP A 189 -3.81 25.27 -17.61
CA ASP A 189 -2.41 24.86 -17.55
C ASP A 189 -2.08 23.97 -16.34
N PHE A 190 -3.07 23.26 -15.77
CA PHE A 190 -2.85 22.27 -14.72
C PHE A 190 -3.08 20.86 -15.24
N VAL A 191 -2.22 19.92 -14.86
CA VAL A 191 -2.28 18.52 -15.29
C VAL A 191 -3.60 17.85 -14.89
N HIS A 192 -4.20 17.08 -15.80
CA HIS A 192 -5.35 16.25 -15.51
C HIS A 192 -4.99 15.12 -14.53
N GLY A 193 -5.93 14.78 -13.63
CA GLY A 193 -5.72 13.69 -12.68
C GLY A 193 -5.45 12.36 -13.37
N GLY A 194 -6.14 12.10 -14.49
CA GLY A 194 -6.00 10.88 -15.28
C GLY A 194 -4.61 10.69 -15.88
N VAL A 195 -3.98 11.79 -16.34
CA VAL A 195 -2.60 11.75 -16.86
C VAL A 195 -1.62 11.36 -15.76
N THR A 196 -1.75 11.96 -14.58
CA THR A 196 -0.90 11.64 -13.43
C THR A 196 -1.06 10.17 -13.02
N MET A 197 -2.30 9.68 -12.92
CA MET A 197 -2.57 8.28 -12.56
C MET A 197 -2.06 7.28 -13.61
N LYS A 198 -2.12 7.64 -14.90
CA LYS A 198 -1.56 6.82 -15.98
C LYS A 198 -0.05 6.66 -15.83
N LEU A 199 0.67 7.76 -15.60
CA LEU A 199 2.12 7.71 -15.37
C LEU A 199 2.48 6.93 -14.10
N MET A 200 1.68 7.04 -13.05
CA MET A 200 1.87 6.26 -11.81
C MET A 200 1.72 4.76 -12.06
N ASP A 201 0.69 4.34 -12.79
CA ASP A 201 0.46 2.93 -13.14
C ASP A 201 1.55 2.39 -14.07
N GLU A 202 2.04 3.18 -15.03
CA GLU A 202 3.15 2.80 -15.91
C GLU A 202 4.41 2.49 -15.09
N VAL A 203 4.79 3.37 -14.16
CA VAL A 203 5.95 3.13 -13.29
C VAL A 203 5.72 1.94 -12.35
N ALA A 204 4.53 1.81 -11.77
CA ALA A 204 4.20 0.65 -10.94
C ALA A 204 4.28 -0.66 -11.73
N GLY A 205 3.77 -0.67 -12.97
CA GLY A 205 3.87 -1.79 -13.89
C GLY A 205 5.31 -2.17 -14.20
N ILE A 206 6.18 -1.19 -14.47
CA ILE A 206 7.62 -1.42 -14.67
C ILE A 206 8.26 -2.05 -13.43
N VAL A 207 7.97 -1.52 -12.24
CA VAL A 207 8.48 -2.07 -10.97
C VAL A 207 8.01 -3.53 -10.79
N ALA A 208 6.73 -3.81 -11.02
CA ALA A 208 6.14 -5.14 -10.92
C ALA A 208 6.76 -6.12 -11.92
N VAL A 209 6.90 -5.73 -13.19
CA VAL A 209 7.51 -6.55 -14.24
C VAL A 209 8.98 -6.82 -13.90
N ARG A 210 9.76 -5.82 -13.47
CA ARG A 210 11.15 -6.01 -13.06
C ARG A 210 11.28 -6.97 -11.89
N HIS A 211 10.34 -6.96 -10.94
CA HIS A 211 10.38 -7.85 -9.79
C HIS A 211 10.00 -9.29 -10.15
N CYS A 212 8.99 -9.49 -11.00
CA CYS A 212 8.41 -10.79 -11.31
C CYS A 212 8.89 -11.45 -12.62
N ASN A 213 9.44 -10.69 -13.56
CA ASN A 213 9.80 -11.13 -14.92
C ASN A 213 8.66 -11.90 -15.64
N THR A 214 7.42 -11.46 -15.45
CA THR A 214 6.21 -12.12 -16.01
C THR A 214 5.17 -11.07 -16.42
N ASN A 215 4.09 -11.51 -17.06
CA ASN A 215 2.94 -10.64 -17.31
C ASN A 215 2.31 -10.23 -15.96
N VAL A 216 2.06 -8.94 -15.79
CA VAL A 216 1.45 -8.37 -14.59
C VAL A 216 0.30 -7.47 -14.96
N VAL A 217 -0.68 -7.37 -14.07
CA VAL A 217 -1.81 -6.45 -14.21
C VAL A 217 -2.10 -5.76 -12.88
N THR A 218 -2.65 -4.56 -12.96
CA THR A 218 -3.11 -3.79 -11.81
C THR A 218 -4.36 -4.47 -11.23
N ALA A 219 -4.31 -4.85 -9.96
CA ALA A 219 -5.44 -5.48 -9.25
C ALA A 219 -6.23 -4.47 -8.42
N SER A 220 -5.55 -3.52 -7.78
CA SER A 220 -6.20 -2.43 -7.07
C SER A 220 -5.28 -1.24 -6.90
N VAL A 221 -5.87 -0.08 -6.64
CA VAL A 221 -5.16 1.13 -6.24
C VAL A 221 -5.79 1.62 -4.94
N ASP A 222 -4.95 1.87 -3.93
CA ASP A 222 -5.37 2.46 -2.66
C ASP A 222 -5.80 3.93 -2.89
N ALA A 223 -6.44 4.53 -1.90
CA ALA A 223 -6.94 5.90 -2.04
C ALA A 223 -5.82 6.89 -2.41
N ILE A 224 -6.09 7.72 -3.42
CA ILE A 224 -5.15 8.71 -3.95
C ILE A 224 -5.63 10.10 -3.53
N ASN A 225 -4.75 10.88 -2.90
CA ASN A 225 -5.01 12.29 -2.61
C ASN A 225 -4.09 13.16 -3.48
N PHE A 226 -4.69 14.14 -4.16
CA PHE A 226 -3.96 15.12 -4.96
C PHE A 226 -3.64 16.33 -4.06
N HIS A 227 -2.42 16.34 -3.51
CA HIS A 227 -2.01 17.33 -2.50
C HIS A 227 -1.76 18.71 -3.11
N ARG A 228 -1.10 18.74 -4.27
CA ARG A 228 -0.70 19.98 -4.94
C ARG A 228 -0.88 19.85 -6.45
N LYS A 229 -1.36 20.94 -7.06
CA LYS A 229 -1.51 21.04 -8.52
C LYS A 229 -0.14 21.00 -9.20
N ILE A 230 -0.10 20.42 -10.40
CA ILE A 230 1.08 20.38 -11.26
C ILE A 230 0.80 21.29 -12.47
N LYS A 231 1.68 22.27 -12.71
CA LYS A 231 1.51 23.26 -13.78
C LYS A 231 2.21 22.80 -15.07
N LYS A 232 1.70 23.25 -16.22
CA LYS A 232 2.33 23.12 -17.54
C LYS A 232 3.77 23.60 -17.49
N GLY A 233 4.67 22.85 -18.13
CA GLY A 233 6.11 23.15 -18.14
C GLY A 233 6.86 22.71 -16.88
N CYS A 234 6.19 22.15 -15.86
CA CYS A 234 6.89 21.41 -14.81
C CYS A 234 7.45 20.09 -15.37
N VAL A 235 8.58 19.66 -14.80
CA VAL A 235 9.04 18.28 -14.93
C VAL A 235 8.52 17.49 -13.75
N VAL A 236 7.85 16.38 -14.04
CA VAL A 236 7.39 15.43 -13.03
C VAL A 236 8.32 14.22 -13.00
N THR A 237 8.74 13.83 -11.81
CA THR A 237 9.48 12.60 -11.54
C THR A 237 8.56 11.65 -10.80
N VAL A 238 8.12 10.61 -11.48
CA VAL A 238 7.31 9.53 -10.92
C VAL A 238 8.25 8.42 -10.49
N THR A 239 8.28 8.10 -9.20
CA THR A 239 9.15 7.05 -8.67
C THR A 239 8.31 5.97 -8.02
N GLY A 240 8.58 4.72 -8.36
CA GLY A 240 7.93 3.55 -7.81
C GLY A 240 8.93 2.64 -7.10
N ARG A 241 8.51 2.08 -5.96
CA ARG A 241 9.30 1.10 -5.20
C ARG A 241 8.41 0.03 -4.59
N MET A 242 8.91 -1.20 -4.55
CA MET A 242 8.24 -2.30 -3.84
C MET A 242 8.19 -2.02 -2.33
N THR A 243 7.01 -2.19 -1.73
CA THR A 243 6.84 -2.10 -0.28
C THR A 243 6.61 -3.48 0.33
N PHE A 244 5.79 -4.30 -0.33
CA PHE A 244 5.39 -5.59 0.22
C PHE A 244 5.10 -6.61 -0.89
N THR A 245 5.28 -7.89 -0.58
CA THR A 245 4.86 -9.02 -1.42
C THR A 245 4.05 -10.00 -0.58
N SER A 246 2.86 -10.35 -1.04
CA SER A 246 2.15 -11.53 -0.55
C SER A 246 2.60 -12.77 -1.32
N ASN A 247 1.88 -13.90 -1.18
CA ASN A 247 2.12 -15.08 -2.01
C ASN A 247 1.79 -14.83 -3.48
N LYS A 248 0.79 -13.98 -3.80
CA LYS A 248 0.28 -13.78 -5.18
C LYS A 248 0.16 -12.32 -5.62
N SER A 249 0.54 -11.37 -4.77
CA SER A 249 0.41 -9.94 -5.05
C SER A 249 1.63 -9.15 -4.61
N MET A 250 1.81 -8.00 -5.24
CA MET A 250 2.87 -7.03 -4.98
C MET A 250 2.23 -5.70 -4.61
N GLU A 251 2.64 -5.11 -3.50
CA GLU A 251 2.31 -3.72 -3.16
C GLU A 251 3.50 -2.83 -3.57
N ILE A 252 3.18 -1.77 -4.30
CA ILE A 252 4.14 -0.83 -4.87
C ILE A 252 3.70 0.56 -4.46
N GLU A 253 4.57 1.26 -3.74
CA GLU A 253 4.38 2.68 -3.47
C GLU A 253 4.87 3.48 -4.67
N VAL A 254 4.04 4.41 -5.14
CA VAL A 254 4.37 5.34 -6.20
C VAL A 254 4.12 6.76 -5.71
N PHE A 255 5.07 7.63 -5.99
CA PHE A 255 4.94 9.05 -5.68
C PHE A 255 5.42 9.92 -6.84
N VAL A 256 4.80 11.09 -6.95
CA VAL A 256 5.01 12.05 -8.03
C VAL A 256 5.55 13.33 -7.44
N ASP A 257 6.78 13.65 -7.76
CA ASP A 257 7.41 14.91 -7.41
C ASP A 257 7.42 15.84 -8.62
N ALA A 258 7.03 17.10 -8.44
CA ALA A 258 7.02 18.12 -9.48
C ALA A 258 8.09 19.18 -9.22
N SER A 259 8.79 19.59 -10.28
CA SER A 259 9.81 20.64 -10.28
C SER A 259 9.52 21.64 -11.41
N PRO A 260 9.34 22.93 -11.11
CA PRO A 260 9.25 23.97 -12.13
C PRO A 260 10.60 24.15 -12.85
N LEU A 261 10.63 24.07 -14.18
CA LEU A 261 11.88 24.25 -14.94
C LEU A 261 12.32 25.71 -15.05
N LEU A 262 11.36 26.62 -15.17
CA LEU A 262 11.61 28.06 -15.41
C LEU A 262 11.76 28.87 -14.12
N GLU A 263 11.56 28.23 -12.96
CA GLU A 263 11.63 28.84 -11.63
C GLU A 263 12.52 27.96 -10.74
N PRO A 264 13.84 27.86 -11.03
CA PRO A 264 14.75 26.93 -10.36
C PRO A 264 14.91 27.21 -8.85
N GLU A 265 14.58 28.42 -8.39
CA GLU A 265 14.50 28.77 -6.97
C GLU A 265 13.37 28.05 -6.22
N LYS A 266 12.34 27.56 -6.94
CA LYS A 266 11.26 26.79 -6.33
C LYS A 266 11.71 25.35 -6.12
N ALA A 267 11.73 24.94 -4.85
CA ALA A 267 12.02 23.56 -4.48
C ALA A 267 11.02 22.58 -5.12
N LYS A 268 11.54 21.40 -5.48
CA LYS A 268 10.73 20.22 -5.81
C LYS A 268 9.71 19.97 -4.71
N TYR A 269 8.49 19.58 -5.09
CA TYR A 269 7.44 19.24 -4.15
C TYR A 269 6.71 17.96 -4.51
N ARG A 270 6.24 17.24 -3.50
CA ARG A 270 5.37 16.07 -3.66
C ARG A 270 3.98 16.54 -4.10
N ALA A 271 3.52 16.06 -5.24
CA ALA A 271 2.19 16.36 -5.76
C ALA A 271 1.18 15.28 -5.37
N VAL A 272 1.56 14.01 -5.52
CA VAL A 272 0.68 12.84 -5.32
C VAL A 272 1.50 11.66 -4.79
N SER A 273 0.88 10.82 -3.97
CA SER A 273 1.39 9.49 -3.61
C SER A 273 0.26 8.48 -3.51
N ALA A 274 0.51 7.23 -3.86
CA ALA A 274 -0.46 6.15 -3.79
C ALA A 274 0.24 4.78 -3.66
N PHE A 275 -0.54 3.77 -3.26
CA PHE A 275 -0.11 2.38 -3.27
C PHE A 275 -0.89 1.62 -4.33
N PHE A 276 -0.16 0.91 -5.18
CA PHE A 276 -0.70 0.04 -6.21
C PHE A 276 -0.51 -1.41 -5.82
N THR A 277 -1.54 -2.23 -6.01
CA THR A 277 -1.44 -3.67 -5.89
C THR A 277 -1.44 -4.30 -7.27
N PHE A 278 -0.37 -5.01 -7.59
CA PHE A 278 -0.22 -5.77 -8.83
C PHE A 278 -0.30 -7.27 -8.57
N ILE A 279 -0.80 -8.02 -9.55
CA ILE A 279 -0.75 -9.48 -9.58
C ILE A 279 0.00 -9.94 -10.83
N SER A 280 0.68 -11.08 -10.72
CA SER A 280 1.29 -11.75 -11.85
C SER A 280 0.32 -12.77 -12.44
N LEU A 281 0.25 -12.86 -13.77
CA LEU A 281 -0.62 -13.76 -14.51
C LEU A 281 0.19 -14.78 -15.31
N ASP A 282 -0.28 -16.03 -15.31
CA ASP A 282 0.21 -17.08 -16.21
C ASP A 282 -0.28 -16.87 -17.66
N LYS A 283 0.16 -17.73 -18.59
CA LYS A 283 -0.25 -17.72 -20.00
C LYS A 283 -1.75 -17.95 -20.24
N TYR A 284 -2.51 -18.35 -19.21
CA TYR A 284 -3.95 -18.55 -19.25
C TYR A 284 -4.70 -17.44 -18.48
N ASN A 285 -4.03 -16.32 -18.18
CA ASN A 285 -4.54 -15.20 -17.40
C ASN A 285 -4.98 -15.58 -15.97
N ARG A 286 -4.32 -16.56 -15.35
CA ARG A 286 -4.58 -16.95 -13.95
C ARG A 286 -3.52 -16.41 -13.01
N PRO A 287 -3.89 -15.94 -11.80
CA PRO A 287 -2.92 -15.45 -10.82
C PRO A 287 -1.90 -16.52 -10.41
N GLN A 288 -0.61 -16.20 -10.57
CA GLN A 288 0.51 -17.08 -10.19
C GLN A 288 1.29 -16.53 -8.98
N PRO A 289 2.06 -17.38 -8.27
CA PRO A 289 2.89 -16.94 -7.15
C PRO A 289 3.92 -15.88 -7.57
N VAL A 290 4.19 -14.92 -6.69
CA VAL A 290 5.18 -13.86 -6.93
C VAL A 290 6.45 -14.10 -6.10
N PRO A 291 7.65 -13.69 -6.57
CA PRO A 291 8.88 -13.79 -5.79
C PRO A 291 8.78 -12.96 -4.50
N PRO A 292 9.24 -13.49 -3.34
CA PRO A 292 9.21 -12.74 -2.09
C PRO A 292 10.20 -11.57 -2.12
N LEU A 293 9.80 -10.42 -1.60
CA LEU A 293 10.66 -9.24 -1.45
C LEU A 293 11.72 -9.48 -0.38
N LYS A 294 13.00 -9.37 -0.77
CA LYS A 294 14.13 -9.38 0.14
C LYS A 294 14.32 -7.98 0.72
N VAL A 295 14.04 -7.83 2.02
CA VAL A 295 14.26 -6.56 2.74
C VAL A 295 15.66 -6.60 3.37
N GLY A 296 16.53 -5.67 2.97
CA GLY A 296 17.89 -5.57 3.51
C GLY A 296 17.90 -5.25 5.02
N THR A 297 18.91 -5.74 5.73
CA THR A 297 19.11 -5.68 7.19
C THR A 297 19.45 -4.29 7.75
N CYS A 298 19.01 -3.18 7.14
CA CYS A 298 19.02 -1.89 7.82
C CYS A 298 17.80 -1.81 8.75
N PHE A 299 18.01 -2.33 9.97
CA PHE A 299 17.10 -2.60 11.08
C PHE A 299 16.34 -1.39 11.67
N HIS A 300 16.15 -0.28 10.94
CA HIS A 300 15.44 0.91 11.44
C HIS A 300 14.16 1.30 10.66
N LYS A 301 13.87 0.68 9.51
CA LYS A 301 12.73 1.10 8.65
C LYS A 301 11.75 -0.01 8.25
N VAL A 302 11.88 -1.23 8.77
CA VAL A 302 10.98 -2.36 8.41
C VAL A 302 9.62 -2.27 9.11
N CYS A 303 9.53 -1.60 10.27
CA CYS A 303 8.27 -1.46 11.00
C CYS A 303 7.29 -0.43 10.42
N HIS A 304 7.68 0.40 9.45
CA HIS A 304 6.77 1.41 8.86
C HIS A 304 6.12 0.96 7.55
N ILE A 305 6.63 -0.12 6.96
CA ILE A 305 6.24 -0.62 5.64
C ILE A 305 5.09 -1.64 5.74
N ILE A 306 4.79 -2.12 6.95
CA ILE A 306 3.89 -3.25 7.18
C ILE A 306 2.59 -2.74 7.80
N LYS A 307 1.46 -2.89 7.08
CA LYS A 307 0.13 -2.49 7.58
C LYS A 307 -0.21 -3.20 8.91
N PRO A 308 -0.90 -2.54 9.87
CA PRO A 308 -1.35 -3.18 11.11
C PRO A 308 -2.09 -4.49 10.85
N GLY A 309 -1.68 -5.57 11.52
CA GLY A 309 -2.29 -6.90 11.36
C GLY A 309 -1.66 -7.82 10.31
N SER A 310 -0.65 -7.34 9.56
CA SER A 310 0.08 -8.18 8.61
C SER A 310 1.03 -9.16 9.31
N MET A 311 1.12 -10.38 8.80
CA MET A 311 2.05 -11.41 9.29
C MET A 311 3.42 -11.20 8.64
N VAL A 312 4.48 -11.05 9.44
CA VAL A 312 5.84 -10.77 8.95
C VAL A 312 6.68 -12.02 9.09
N TYR A 313 7.28 -12.48 7.99
CA TYR A 313 8.29 -13.53 8.00
C TYR A 313 9.66 -12.87 8.10
N LEU A 314 10.27 -12.91 9.28
CA LEU A 314 11.62 -12.38 9.51
C LEU A 314 12.62 -13.52 9.43
N ASN A 315 13.42 -13.58 8.35
CA ASN A 315 14.61 -14.42 8.30
C ASN A 315 15.78 -13.63 8.88
N ILE A 316 16.10 -13.87 10.15
CA ILE A 316 17.27 -13.26 10.80
C ILE A 316 18.47 -14.18 10.54
N HIS A 317 19.38 -13.74 9.65
CA HIS A 317 20.70 -14.35 9.53
C HIS A 317 21.65 -13.73 10.55
N PHE A 318 22.15 -14.52 11.49
CA PHE A 318 23.28 -14.12 12.33
C PHE A 318 24.58 -14.41 11.58
N SER A 319 25.17 -13.40 10.94
CA SER A 319 26.57 -13.45 10.54
C SER A 319 27.41 -13.00 11.75
N GLY A 320 28.06 -13.95 12.42
CA GLY A 320 29.01 -13.64 13.48
C GLY A 320 30.18 -12.82 12.93
N CYS A 321 30.35 -11.60 13.43
CA CYS A 321 31.48 -10.75 13.10
C CYS A 321 32.67 -11.16 13.97
N SER A 322 33.66 -11.82 13.38
CA SER A 322 34.90 -12.20 14.03
C SER A 322 35.93 -11.07 13.95
N HIS A 323 35.78 -10.03 14.77
CA HIS A 323 36.87 -9.11 15.11
C HIS A 323 36.62 -8.46 16.48
N ILE A 324 37.12 -9.09 17.53
CA ILE A 324 37.46 -8.41 18.78
C ILE A 324 38.92 -8.76 19.06
N GLY A 325 39.79 -7.75 18.98
CA GLY A 325 41.19 -7.88 19.36
C GLY A 325 41.31 -8.12 20.86
N CYS A 326 41.90 -9.26 21.23
CA CYS A 326 42.35 -9.55 22.58
C CYS A 326 43.72 -8.90 22.82
N ASN A 327 43.81 -8.00 23.79
CA ASN A 327 45.06 -7.64 24.44
C ASN A 327 45.16 -8.36 25.81
N SER A 328 46.40 -8.72 26.15
CA SER A 328 46.94 -9.25 27.42
C SER A 328 46.68 -10.73 27.82
N GLU A 329 47.73 -11.53 27.58
CA GLU A 329 48.38 -12.54 28.45
C GLU A 329 47.53 -13.38 29.42
N SER A 330 47.33 -14.66 29.09
CA SER A 330 47.90 -15.81 29.83
C SER A 330 47.32 -17.16 29.40
N SER A 331 48.21 -18.14 29.21
CA SER A 331 48.03 -19.59 29.15
C SER A 331 47.18 -20.22 28.03
N TYR A 332 47.89 -21.04 27.24
CA TYR A 332 47.39 -22.01 26.27
C TYR A 332 46.33 -22.97 26.86
N THR A 333 45.20 -23.14 26.17
CA THR A 333 44.69 -24.47 25.79
C THR A 333 43.93 -24.35 24.47
N LYS A 334 44.29 -25.22 23.54
CA LYS A 334 43.84 -25.30 22.16
C LYS A 334 42.45 -25.95 22.13
N CYS A 335 41.44 -25.26 21.61
CA CYS A 335 40.16 -25.88 21.26
C CYS A 335 39.99 -25.84 19.74
N ASP A 336 40.46 -26.91 19.09
CA ASP A 336 40.11 -27.25 17.72
C ASP A 336 38.64 -27.70 17.69
N SER A 337 37.73 -26.92 17.09
CA SER A 337 36.50 -27.44 16.45
C SER A 337 35.75 -26.32 15.71
N HIS A 338 35.85 -26.35 14.39
CA HIS A 338 34.89 -25.72 13.49
C HIS A 338 33.53 -26.43 13.64
N PHE A 339 32.48 -25.68 13.95
CA PHE A 339 31.09 -26.12 13.78
C PHE A 339 30.30 -25.02 13.06
N ASP A 340 30.22 -25.16 11.73
CA ASP A 340 29.23 -24.46 10.91
C ASP A 340 27.92 -25.27 10.92
N TYR A 341 26.89 -24.73 11.57
CA TYR A 341 25.51 -25.15 11.34
C TYR A 341 24.60 -23.93 11.22
N PRO A 342 23.92 -23.71 10.08
CA PRO A 342 22.90 -22.68 10.00
C PRO A 342 21.65 -23.13 10.77
N MET A 343 21.43 -22.56 11.95
CA MET A 343 20.16 -22.67 12.67
C MET A 343 19.07 -21.90 11.91
N ARG A 344 18.17 -22.62 11.23
CA ARG A 344 16.92 -22.05 10.70
C ARG A 344 15.87 -22.06 11.81
N ALA A 345 15.56 -20.89 12.37
CA ALA A 345 14.42 -20.73 13.28
C ALA A 345 13.31 -19.94 12.59
N LEU A 346 12.11 -20.53 12.51
CA LEU A 346 10.91 -19.86 11.99
C LEU A 346 10.25 -19.07 13.12
N TRP A 347 10.20 -17.74 12.98
CA TRP A 347 9.56 -16.87 13.95
C TRP A 347 8.24 -16.32 13.39
N ILE A 348 7.15 -16.53 14.12
CA ILE A 348 5.83 -15.97 13.78
C ILE A 348 5.55 -14.84 14.77
N GLY A 349 5.47 -13.61 14.28
CA GLY A 349 5.20 -12.42 15.10
C GLY A 349 3.94 -11.68 14.67
N ARG A 350 3.19 -11.16 15.64
CA ARG A 350 2.08 -10.23 15.43
C ARG A 350 2.54 -8.82 15.82
N VAL A 351 2.42 -7.88 14.89
CA VAL A 351 2.81 -6.47 15.06
C VAL A 351 1.62 -5.67 15.60
N SER A 352 1.82 -4.96 16.70
CA SER A 352 0.83 -4.06 17.31
C SER A 352 1.45 -2.67 17.52
N TYR A 353 0.73 -1.61 17.15
CA TYR A 353 1.17 -0.21 17.30
C TYR A 353 0.46 0.47 18.48
N TYR A 354 1.17 1.38 19.15
CA TYR A 354 0.60 2.30 20.14
C TYR A 354 0.61 3.74 19.60
N THR A 355 -0.24 4.59 20.17
CA THR A 355 -0.53 5.99 19.76
C THR A 355 0.69 6.93 19.73
N ASN A 356 1.84 6.51 20.26
CA ASN A 356 3.04 7.34 20.40
C ASN A 356 4.18 6.92 19.45
N GLY A 357 3.88 6.27 18.32
CA GLY A 357 4.87 5.90 17.31
C GLY A 357 5.83 4.77 17.69
N LEU A 358 5.62 4.12 18.85
CA LEU A 358 6.38 2.94 19.27
C LEU A 358 5.69 1.66 18.80
N CYS A 359 6.44 0.84 18.04
CA CYS A 359 5.99 -0.45 17.55
C CYS A 359 6.34 -1.57 18.53
N LYS A 360 5.36 -2.40 18.91
CA LYS A 360 5.59 -3.62 19.70
C LYS A 360 5.39 -4.84 18.81
N ILE A 361 6.44 -5.62 18.61
CA ILE A 361 6.37 -6.91 17.93
C ILE A 361 6.22 -7.99 19.01
N SER A 362 5.07 -8.64 19.04
CA SER A 362 4.88 -9.84 19.86
C SER A 362 5.29 -11.06 19.05
N VAL A 363 6.39 -11.70 19.43
CA VAL A 363 6.87 -12.89 18.73
C VAL A 363 6.51 -14.14 19.53
N SER A 364 5.76 -15.06 18.93
CA SER A 364 5.44 -16.35 19.52
C SER A 364 6.33 -17.43 18.92
N LEU A 365 7.14 -18.08 19.75
CA LEU A 365 7.96 -19.22 19.37
C LEU A 365 7.08 -20.48 19.35
N SER A 366 6.78 -21.05 18.18
CA SER A 366 6.29 -22.43 18.12
C SER A 366 7.48 -23.38 18.29
N HIS A 367 7.67 -23.91 19.49
CA HIS A 367 8.72 -24.90 19.73
C HIS A 367 8.33 -26.25 19.10
N HIS A 368 9.16 -26.73 18.18
CA HIS A 368 9.34 -28.16 17.94
C HIS A 368 10.85 -28.42 17.84
N CYS A 369 11.57 -28.35 18.98
CA CYS A 369 12.93 -28.86 19.09
C CYS A 369 13.16 -29.41 20.50
N ASP A 370 13.60 -30.66 20.53
CA ASP A 370 13.96 -31.44 21.70
C ASP A 370 15.19 -30.84 22.42
N VAL A 371 15.15 -30.85 23.74
CA VAL A 371 16.05 -30.07 24.60
C VAL A 371 17.34 -30.86 24.85
N ARG A 372 18.50 -30.31 24.45
CA ARG A 372 19.81 -30.59 25.10
C ARG A 372 20.89 -29.59 24.69
N SER A 373 20.95 -28.44 25.38
CA SER A 373 22.21 -27.71 25.61
C SER A 373 21.98 -26.46 26.47
N HIS A 374 22.59 -26.44 27.65
CA HIS A 374 22.48 -25.41 28.70
C HIS A 374 23.14 -24.04 28.38
N GLY A 375 23.45 -23.75 27.10
CA GLY A 375 24.13 -22.52 26.67
C GLY A 375 23.23 -21.37 26.18
N LEU A 376 21.95 -21.64 25.88
CA LEU A 376 21.04 -20.69 25.22
C LEU A 376 20.38 -19.65 26.15
N PHE A 377 20.51 -19.81 27.47
CA PHE A 377 19.80 -18.96 28.43
C PHE A 377 20.40 -17.55 28.60
N LYS A 378 21.65 -17.31 28.19
CA LYS A 378 22.29 -15.97 28.29
C LYS A 378 21.85 -15.01 27.17
N SER A 379 21.45 -15.50 26.00
CA SER A 379 21.00 -14.63 24.88
C SER A 379 19.55 -14.14 25.07
N LEU A 380 18.69 -14.96 25.69
CA LEU A 380 17.31 -14.61 26.03
C LEU A 380 17.20 -13.44 27.02
N PHE A 381 18.21 -13.21 27.87
CA PHE A 381 18.20 -12.12 28.84
C PHE A 381 18.47 -10.73 28.23
N HIS A 382 19.20 -10.66 27.10
CA HIS A 382 19.49 -9.39 26.44
C HIS A 382 18.26 -8.76 25.75
N VAL A 383 17.33 -9.59 25.28
CA VAL A 383 16.09 -9.12 24.62
C VAL A 383 15.09 -8.55 25.64
N PHE A 384 15.08 -9.06 26.87
CA PHE A 384 14.19 -8.56 27.92
C PHE A 384 14.67 -7.24 28.55
N LEU A 385 15.98 -7.02 28.65
CA LEU A 385 16.58 -5.81 29.24
C LEU A 385 16.39 -4.54 28.37
N LEU A 386 16.41 -4.67 27.04
CA LEU A 386 16.13 -3.54 26.13
C LEU A 386 14.69 -3.01 26.26
N SER A 387 13.74 -3.84 26.68
CA SER A 387 12.36 -3.40 26.92
C SER A 387 12.16 -2.60 28.21
N HIS A 388 13.09 -2.68 29.18
CA HIS A 388 12.97 -1.98 30.46
C HIS A 388 13.71 -0.62 30.46
N CYS A 389 14.86 -0.52 29.79
CA CYS A 389 15.59 0.75 29.65
C CYS A 389 14.83 1.82 28.84
N LEU A 390 13.94 1.43 27.93
CA LEU A 390 13.13 2.36 27.13
C LEU A 390 11.93 2.98 27.88
N LYS A 391 11.70 2.61 29.15
CA LYS A 391 10.59 3.16 29.95
C LYS A 391 10.96 4.29 30.92
N ASN A 392 12.25 4.51 31.23
CA ASN A 392 12.67 5.59 32.14
C ASN A 392 14.05 6.14 31.71
N PRO A 393 14.13 7.32 31.08
CA PRO A 393 15.41 7.95 30.76
C PRO A 393 15.89 8.76 31.98
N ALA A 394 16.96 8.32 32.64
CA ALA A 394 17.71 9.14 33.59
C ALA A 394 19.06 9.54 32.95
N PRO A 395 19.57 10.76 33.17
CA PRO A 395 20.80 11.23 32.55
C PRO A 395 22.02 10.49 33.11
N LEU A 396 22.98 10.21 32.22
CA LEU A 396 24.21 9.47 32.48
C LEU A 396 25.07 10.16 33.57
N GLY A 397 25.01 9.62 34.78
CA GLY A 397 25.97 9.82 35.87
C GLY A 397 26.16 8.49 36.60
N GLU A 398 27.40 8.18 36.99
CA GLU A 398 27.86 6.89 37.51
C GLU A 398 26.87 6.17 38.44
N LEU A 399 26.34 5.04 37.99
CA LEU A 399 25.54 4.12 38.82
C LEU A 399 26.43 3.00 39.35
N ASN A 400 26.64 3.03 40.67
CA ASN A 400 27.42 2.09 41.47
C ASN A 400 26.62 0.78 41.68
N TRP A 401 27.12 -0.35 41.16
CA TRP A 401 26.42 -1.64 41.04
C TRP A 401 26.35 -2.48 42.34
N LYS A 402 26.14 -1.88 43.51
CA LYS A 402 26.05 -2.62 44.79
C LYS A 402 24.78 -2.43 45.62
N SER A 403 23.78 -1.65 45.20
CA SER A 403 22.59 -1.36 46.04
C SER A 403 21.24 -1.92 45.54
N VAL A 404 21.16 -2.61 44.39
CA VAL A 404 19.86 -3.03 43.81
C VAL A 404 19.43 -4.46 44.18
N PHE A 405 20.31 -5.30 44.74
CA PHE A 405 19.94 -6.67 45.14
C PHE A 405 19.84 -6.83 46.66
N GLY A 406 18.70 -6.41 47.21
CA GLY A 406 18.23 -6.88 48.51
C GLY A 406 17.83 -8.35 48.41
N LYS A 407 18.50 -9.20 49.21
CA LYS A 407 18.29 -10.65 49.33
C LYS A 407 16.80 -11.05 49.31
N LYS A 408 16.32 -11.69 48.24
CA LYS A 408 15.21 -12.66 48.33
C LYS A 408 15.47 -13.87 47.43
N LYS A 409 15.53 -15.04 48.08
CA LYS A 409 15.60 -16.38 47.52
C LYS A 409 14.48 -16.60 46.50
N ILE A 410 14.84 -17.17 45.34
CA ILE A 410 13.88 -17.78 44.42
C ILE A 410 13.56 -19.18 44.98
N THR A 411 12.34 -19.39 45.44
CA THR A 411 11.79 -20.73 45.70
C THR A 411 10.90 -21.13 44.54
N ASN A 412 11.21 -22.28 43.94
CA ASN A 412 10.33 -23.00 43.02
C ASN A 412 9.08 -23.46 43.77
N SER A 413 7.90 -23.14 43.23
CA SER A 413 6.65 -23.81 43.59
C SER A 413 5.78 -23.98 42.35
N LEU A 414 5.73 -25.23 41.86
CA LEU A 414 4.61 -25.76 41.10
C LEU A 414 3.33 -25.53 41.92
N GLN A 415 2.30 -24.93 41.32
CA GLN A 415 0.92 -25.15 41.73
C GLN A 415 0.07 -25.47 40.50
N ILE A 416 -0.30 -26.75 40.40
CA ILE A 416 -1.44 -27.23 39.64
C ILE A 416 -2.68 -26.87 40.45
N LEU A 417 -3.64 -26.12 39.87
CA LEU A 417 -5.03 -26.15 40.32
C LEU A 417 -6.00 -25.87 39.14
N ARG A 418 -6.69 -26.96 38.77
CA ARG A 418 -8.08 -27.11 38.28
C ARG A 418 -8.46 -26.75 36.83
N ARG A 419 -8.66 -27.85 36.08
CA ARG A 419 -9.60 -28.04 34.96
C ARG A 419 -11.05 -27.76 35.36
N PHE A 420 -11.85 -27.25 34.42
CA PHE A 420 -13.29 -27.52 34.20
C PHE A 420 -13.70 -27.01 32.80
N PRO A 421 -14.78 -27.51 32.17
CA PRO A 421 -14.85 -28.77 31.43
C PRO A 421 -15.07 -28.57 29.90
N LEU A 422 -14.72 -29.61 29.14
CA LEU A 422 -15.10 -29.76 27.73
C LEU A 422 -16.61 -30.05 27.62
N LEU A 423 -17.32 -29.27 26.81
CA LEU A 423 -18.68 -29.60 26.37
C LEU A 423 -18.63 -30.79 25.39
N PRO A 424 -19.61 -31.73 25.44
CA PRO A 424 -19.52 -33.01 24.77
C PRO A 424 -19.93 -32.93 23.29
N ARG A 425 -19.18 -33.66 22.45
CA ARG A 425 -19.63 -34.13 21.12
C ARG A 425 -20.79 -35.12 21.30
N ARG A 426 -21.90 -34.89 20.60
CA ARG A 426 -22.92 -35.93 20.34
C ARG A 426 -22.72 -36.46 18.91
N ASN A 427 -22.49 -37.77 18.81
CA ASN A 427 -22.66 -38.57 17.60
C ASN A 427 -23.68 -39.66 17.91
N HIS A 428 -24.71 -39.81 17.08
CA HIS A 428 -25.42 -41.07 16.75
C HIS A 428 -26.18 -40.79 15.44
N LYS A 429 -25.68 -41.26 14.29
CA LYS A 429 -26.01 -42.52 13.58
C LYS A 429 -27.46 -42.61 13.08
N GLU A 430 -27.54 -42.53 11.74
CA GLU A 430 -28.36 -43.30 10.78
C GLU A 430 -29.78 -43.73 11.18
N ASN A 431 -30.75 -43.25 10.39
CA ASN A 431 -31.71 -44.11 9.68
C ASN A 431 -32.29 -43.33 8.48
N SER A 432 -32.19 -43.92 7.30
CA SER A 432 -33.04 -43.66 6.13
C SER A 432 -34.15 -44.75 6.13
N PRO A 433 -35.29 -44.65 5.39
CA PRO A 433 -35.33 -44.35 3.95
C PRO A 433 -36.58 -43.58 3.41
N THR A 434 -36.49 -43.28 2.10
CA THR A 434 -37.56 -43.27 1.06
C THR A 434 -38.48 -42.06 0.78
N SER A 435 -38.58 -41.80 -0.55
CA SER A 435 -39.66 -41.20 -1.39
C SER A 435 -39.94 -39.68 -1.31
N LEU A 436 -39.75 -38.88 -2.38
CA LEU A 436 -40.52 -38.68 -3.64
C LEU A 436 -41.66 -37.62 -3.50
N ILE A 437 -41.70 -36.67 -4.46
CA ILE A 437 -42.80 -35.71 -4.81
C ILE A 437 -42.87 -34.46 -3.88
N ALA A 438 -42.92 -33.18 -4.31
CA ALA A 438 -43.28 -32.47 -5.55
C ALA A 438 -42.35 -31.27 -5.80
#